data_AF-A0A9D9U329-F1
#
_entry.id   AF-A0A9D9U329-F1
#
_cell.length_a   1.000
_cell.length_b   1.000
_cell.length_c   1.000
_cell.angle_alpha   90.00
_cell.angle_beta   90.00
_cell.angle_gamma   90.00
#
_symmetry.space_group_name_H-M   'P 1'
#
loop_
_entity.id
_entity.type
_entity.pdbx_description
1 polymer ?
#
loop_
_entity_poly.entity_id
_entity_poly.type
_entity_poly.pdbx_seq_one_letter_code
_entity_poly.pdbx_strand_id
1 'polypeptide(L)'
;MYAYTMEHICSYGVTLHSPFEVIGETPLGLRVNAYVSGGTVEGPRIRGEFLPVGGDWLTVRSDGVGVLDVRATIRTHDEALIYVQYQGVLELGDDGYARMLAGNPPPRAQIRSAPRFLSAHPGYLWVNRLQCVNIGEVDFASASVSYDVYALG
;
A
#
# COMPACT_ATOMS: atom_id res chain seq x y z
N MET A 1 11.01 27.24 9.89
CA MET A 1 11.06 26.10 8.95
C MET A 1 11.97 25.06 9.56
N TYR A 2 11.57 23.79 9.59
CA TYR A 2 12.38 22.71 10.14
C TYR A 2 13.15 22.03 9.01
N ALA A 3 14.43 21.70 9.26
CA ALA A 3 15.21 20.89 8.33
C ALA A 3 14.77 19.41 8.44
N TYR A 4 14.79 18.68 7.33
CA TYR A 4 14.44 17.26 7.30
C TYR A 4 15.28 16.51 6.25
N THR A 5 15.39 15.20 6.42
CA THR A 5 15.98 14.28 5.43
C THR A 5 15.02 13.12 5.14
N MET A 6 15.27 12.41 4.04
CA MET A 6 14.57 11.19 3.68
C MET A 6 15.58 10.06 3.45
N GLU A 7 15.44 8.97 4.17
CA GLU A 7 16.29 7.77 4.04
C GLU A 7 15.48 6.66 3.39
N HIS A 8 15.98 6.07 2.29
CA HIS A 8 15.36 4.88 1.68
C HIS A 8 15.51 3.68 2.62
N ILE A 9 14.42 2.98 2.89
CA ILE A 9 14.36 1.85 3.84
C ILE A 9 14.31 0.52 3.12
N CYS A 10 13.39 0.42 2.16
CA CYS A 10 13.19 -0.75 1.31
C CYS A 10 12.31 -0.37 0.12
N SER A 11 12.29 -1.27 -0.86
CA SER A 11 11.32 -1.32 -1.93
C SER A 11 10.53 -2.62 -1.80
N TYR A 12 9.26 -2.61 -2.21
CA TYR A 12 8.47 -3.82 -2.18
C TYR A 12 7.46 -3.91 -3.32
N GLY A 13 7.17 -5.14 -3.73
CA GLY A 13 6.11 -5.48 -4.68
C GLY A 13 5.10 -6.40 -4.01
N VAL A 14 3.81 -6.12 -4.17
CA VAL A 14 2.70 -6.91 -3.61
C VAL A 14 1.76 -7.33 -4.72
N THR A 15 1.38 -8.60 -4.72
CA THR A 15 0.32 -9.14 -5.56
C THR A 15 -0.98 -9.18 -4.78
N LEU A 16 -2.07 -8.87 -5.45
CA LEU A 16 -3.41 -8.85 -4.91
C LEU A 16 -4.24 -9.98 -5.52
N HIS A 17 -5.21 -10.48 -4.74
CA HIS A 17 -6.21 -11.39 -5.26
C HIS A 17 -7.03 -10.72 -6.36
N SER A 18 -7.28 -11.47 -7.44
CA SER A 18 -8.13 -11.05 -8.56
C SER A 18 -9.20 -12.12 -8.82
N PRO A 19 -10.47 -11.73 -9.06
CA PRO A 19 -10.98 -10.37 -9.08
C PRO A 19 -11.03 -9.71 -7.68
N PHE A 20 -11.00 -8.37 -7.65
CA PHE A 20 -11.22 -7.62 -6.41
C PHE A 20 -12.66 -7.78 -5.92
N GLU A 21 -12.86 -7.69 -4.60
CA GLU A 21 -14.20 -7.69 -4.02
C GLU A 21 -14.82 -6.30 -4.16
N VAL A 22 -15.79 -6.17 -5.06
CA VAL A 22 -16.52 -4.93 -5.25
C VAL A 22 -17.74 -4.92 -4.32
N ILE A 23 -17.69 -4.10 -3.28
CA ILE A 23 -18.84 -3.84 -2.41
C ILE A 23 -19.87 -2.96 -3.13
N GLY A 24 -19.37 -2.03 -3.97
CA GLY A 24 -20.20 -1.16 -4.79
C GLY A 24 -20.27 0.28 -4.27
N GLU A 25 -21.19 1.06 -4.84
CA GLU A 25 -21.39 2.45 -4.44
C GLU A 25 -21.94 2.57 -3.02
N THR A 26 -21.36 3.47 -2.24
CA THR A 26 -21.77 3.81 -0.89
C THR A 26 -21.89 5.33 -0.76
N PRO A 27 -22.47 5.87 0.33
CA PRO A 27 -22.47 7.32 0.56
C PRO A 27 -21.08 7.98 0.62
N LEU A 28 -20.01 7.20 0.80
CA LEU A 28 -18.62 7.68 0.84
C LEU A 28 -17.88 7.53 -0.50
N GLY A 29 -18.53 6.94 -1.53
CA GLY A 29 -17.91 6.58 -2.81
C GLY A 29 -17.96 5.07 -3.08
N LEU A 30 -17.29 4.65 -4.15
CA LEU A 30 -17.21 3.24 -4.55
C LEU A 30 -16.24 2.48 -3.64
N ARG A 31 -16.73 1.43 -2.98
CA ARG A 31 -15.94 0.59 -2.09
C ARG A 31 -15.47 -0.67 -2.80
N VAL A 32 -14.16 -0.89 -2.79
CA VAL A 32 -13.49 -2.07 -3.34
C VAL A 32 -12.50 -2.59 -2.30
N ASN A 33 -12.59 -3.87 -1.96
CA ASN A 33 -11.62 -4.51 -1.09
C ASN A 33 -10.64 -5.32 -1.96
N ALA A 34 -9.33 -5.04 -1.82
CA ALA A 34 -8.27 -5.73 -2.53
C ALA A 34 -7.39 -6.49 -1.53
N TYR A 35 -7.45 -7.81 -1.56
CA TYR A 35 -6.77 -8.66 -0.58
C TYR A 35 -5.34 -9.00 -1.01
N VAL A 36 -4.41 -8.98 -0.05
CA VAL A 36 -3.01 -9.33 -0.31
C VAL A 36 -2.88 -10.84 -0.53
N SER A 37 -2.27 -11.24 -1.65
CA SER A 37 -1.96 -12.66 -1.94
C SER A 37 -0.49 -13.01 -1.69
N GLY A 38 0.37 -12.00 -1.51
CA GLY A 38 1.80 -12.16 -1.22
C GLY A 38 2.61 -11.02 -1.81
N GLY A 39 3.94 -11.07 -1.67
CA GLY A 39 4.82 -10.04 -2.19
C GLY A 39 6.25 -10.16 -1.67
N THR A 40 7.16 -9.39 -2.24
CA THR A 40 8.58 -9.35 -1.84
C THR A 40 8.94 -7.99 -1.28
N VAL A 41 9.84 -7.98 -0.30
CA VAL A 41 10.41 -6.78 0.30
C VAL A 41 11.92 -6.88 0.23
N GLU A 42 12.56 -5.90 -0.39
CA GLU A 42 14.00 -5.85 -0.57
C GLU A 42 14.54 -4.48 -0.16
N GLY A 43 15.55 -4.45 0.70
CA GLY A 43 16.11 -3.23 1.23
C GLY A 43 17.31 -3.49 2.13
N PRO A 44 18.13 -2.47 2.40
CA PRO A 44 19.34 -2.63 3.22
C PRO A 44 19.05 -3.06 4.66
N ARG A 45 17.88 -2.69 5.21
CA ARG A 45 17.50 -2.97 6.60
C ARG A 45 16.28 -3.87 6.76
N ILE A 46 15.51 -4.10 5.70
CA ILE A 46 14.34 -4.97 5.71
C ILE A 46 14.36 -5.82 4.45
N ARG A 47 14.41 -7.14 4.63
CA ARG A 47 14.27 -8.12 3.56
C ARG A 47 13.33 -9.24 4.00
N GLY A 48 12.41 -9.62 3.11
CA GLY A 48 11.39 -10.62 3.41
C GLY A 48 10.27 -10.67 2.39
N GLU A 49 9.10 -11.07 2.85
CA GLU A 49 7.91 -11.27 2.02
C GLU A 49 6.65 -10.77 2.72
N PHE A 50 5.66 -10.34 1.93
CA PHE A 50 4.31 -10.12 2.44
C PHE A 50 3.60 -11.46 2.60
N LEU A 51 2.99 -11.67 3.76
CA LEU A 51 2.13 -12.82 4.00
C LEU A 51 0.79 -12.65 3.24
N PRO A 52 0.12 -13.75 2.85
CA PRO A 52 -1.17 -13.71 2.17
C PRO A 52 -2.32 -13.39 3.16
N VAL A 53 -2.19 -12.26 3.86
CA VAL A 53 -3.16 -11.74 4.83
C VAL A 53 -3.23 -10.23 4.73
N GLY A 54 -4.41 -9.70 5.06
CA GLY A 54 -4.67 -8.27 4.98
C GLY A 54 -5.15 -7.83 3.60
N GLY A 55 -5.14 -6.52 3.38
CA GLY A 55 -5.73 -5.93 2.18
C GLY A 55 -5.81 -4.41 2.26
N ASP A 56 -6.32 -3.86 1.17
CA ASP A 56 -6.73 -2.48 1.04
C ASP A 56 -8.25 -2.39 1.01
N TRP A 57 -8.79 -1.54 1.87
CA TRP A 57 -10.19 -1.20 1.96
C TRP A 57 -10.44 0.12 1.21
N LEU A 58 -10.20 0.09 -0.10
CA LEU A 58 -10.19 1.25 -0.97
C LEU A 58 -11.56 1.90 -1.07
N THR A 59 -11.59 3.23 -0.93
CA THR A 59 -12.76 4.04 -1.28
C THR A 59 -12.41 4.96 -2.44
N VAL A 60 -13.03 4.75 -3.60
CA VAL A 60 -12.88 5.64 -4.77
C VAL A 60 -13.92 6.75 -4.66
N ARG A 61 -13.43 7.99 -4.55
CA ARG A 61 -14.27 9.18 -4.50
C ARG A 61 -14.70 9.60 -5.90
N SER A 62 -15.75 10.41 -5.98
CA SER A 62 -16.30 10.93 -7.25
C SER A 62 -15.35 11.85 -8.02
N ASP A 63 -14.30 12.36 -7.37
CA ASP A 63 -13.26 13.20 -7.99
C ASP A 63 -12.10 12.38 -8.59
N GLY A 64 -12.25 11.05 -8.71
CA GLY A 64 -11.21 10.20 -9.31
C GLY A 64 -10.07 9.83 -8.36
N VAL A 65 -10.17 10.17 -7.09
CA VAL A 65 -9.15 9.81 -6.09
C VAL A 65 -9.58 8.56 -5.31
N GLY A 66 -8.72 7.55 -5.32
CA GLY A 66 -8.78 6.42 -4.40
C GLY A 66 -8.20 6.78 -3.03
N VAL A 67 -8.93 6.50 -1.96
CA VAL A 67 -8.49 6.67 -0.57
C VAL A 67 -8.17 5.29 -0.01
N LEU A 68 -6.89 5.08 0.29
CA LEU A 68 -6.36 3.81 0.78
C LEU A 68 -6.65 3.63 2.29
N ASP A 69 -6.93 2.40 2.69
CA ASP A 69 -6.94 1.96 4.10
C ASP A 69 -6.37 0.56 4.16
N VAL A 70 -5.06 0.46 4.38
CA VAL A 70 -4.31 -0.79 4.22
C VAL A 70 -3.86 -1.35 5.55
N ARG A 71 -3.97 -2.68 5.69
CA ARG A 71 -3.37 -3.46 6.77
C ARG A 71 -2.76 -4.72 6.17
N ALA A 72 -1.51 -5.01 6.48
CA ALA A 72 -0.78 -6.18 5.98
C ALA A 72 0.31 -6.63 6.97
N THR A 73 0.94 -7.77 6.68
CA THR A 73 2.04 -8.30 7.50
C THR A 73 3.21 -8.71 6.62
N ILE A 74 4.41 -8.22 6.94
CA ILE A 74 5.68 -8.68 6.37
C ILE A 74 6.27 -9.73 7.32
N ARG A 75 6.75 -10.84 6.76
CA ARG A 75 7.66 -11.78 7.42
C ARG A 75 9.06 -11.56 6.86
N THR A 76 10.02 -11.24 7.73
CA THR A 76 11.41 -11.03 7.32
C THR A 76 12.13 -12.36 7.12
N HIS A 77 13.26 -12.32 6.43
CA HIS A 77 14.13 -13.49 6.18
C HIS A 77 14.67 -14.16 7.45
N ASP A 78 14.67 -13.44 8.58
CA ASP A 78 15.02 -13.92 9.92
C ASP A 78 13.78 -14.13 10.81
N GLU A 79 12.61 -14.38 10.19
CA GLU A 79 11.34 -14.78 10.81
C GLU A 79 10.66 -13.74 11.73
N ALA A 80 11.11 -12.48 11.69
CA ALA A 80 10.40 -11.41 12.39
C ALA A 80 9.11 -11.05 11.64
N LEU A 81 8.05 -10.79 12.41
CA LEU A 81 6.82 -10.22 11.87
C LEU A 81 6.83 -8.70 12.03
N ILE A 82 6.47 -8.00 10.95
CA ILE A 82 6.29 -6.55 10.91
C ILE A 82 4.88 -6.28 10.41
N TYR A 83 4.03 -5.76 11.28
CA TYR A 83 2.71 -5.27 10.90
C TYR A 83 2.86 -3.93 10.17
N VAL A 84 2.12 -3.78 9.08
CA VAL A 84 2.09 -2.59 8.24
C VAL A 84 0.66 -2.06 8.21
N GLN A 85 0.49 -0.77 8.47
CA GLN A 85 -0.76 -0.07 8.22
C GLN A 85 -0.50 1.28 7.57
N TYR A 86 -1.36 1.67 6.64
CA TYR A 86 -1.24 2.98 6.00
C TYR A 86 -2.54 3.48 5.42
N GLN A 87 -2.63 4.80 5.31
CA GLN A 87 -3.57 5.50 4.46
C GLN A 87 -2.80 6.31 3.43
N GLY A 88 -3.48 6.69 2.36
CA GLY A 88 -2.88 7.42 1.25
C GLY A 88 -3.88 7.69 0.15
N VAL A 89 -3.35 8.21 -0.95
CA VAL A 89 -4.11 8.54 -2.15
C VAL A 89 -3.59 7.75 -3.35
N LEU A 90 -4.53 7.31 -4.17
CA LEU A 90 -4.35 6.66 -5.46
C LEU A 90 -4.97 7.58 -6.53
N GLU A 91 -4.15 8.04 -7.47
CA GLU A 91 -4.56 8.97 -8.52
C GLU A 91 -5.10 8.19 -9.73
N LEU A 92 -6.43 8.15 -9.91
CA LEU A 92 -7.07 7.42 -11.01
C LEU A 92 -7.43 8.33 -12.20
N GLY A 93 -7.19 9.64 -12.08
CA GLY A 93 -7.58 10.65 -13.06
C GLY A 93 -9.03 11.11 -12.92
N ASP A 94 -9.38 12.24 -13.56
CA ASP A 94 -10.69 12.90 -13.45
C ASP A 94 -11.88 11.97 -13.78
N ASP A 95 -11.70 11.00 -14.70
CA ASP A 95 -12.71 10.02 -15.08
C ASP A 95 -12.61 8.69 -14.30
N GLY A 96 -11.67 8.61 -13.36
CA GLY A 96 -11.30 7.40 -12.62
C GLY A 96 -12.48 6.77 -11.89
N TYR A 97 -13.37 7.58 -11.29
CA TYR A 97 -14.58 7.06 -10.62
C TYR A 97 -15.50 6.31 -11.59
N ALA A 98 -15.85 6.93 -12.72
CA ALA A 98 -16.72 6.35 -13.73
C ALA A 98 -16.09 5.08 -14.35
N ARG A 99 -14.77 5.13 -14.59
CA ARG A 99 -14.00 3.99 -15.09
C ARG A 99 -13.98 2.81 -14.14
N MET A 100 -13.78 3.05 -12.85
CA MET A 100 -13.83 2.01 -11.82
C MET A 100 -15.23 1.38 -11.73
N LEU A 101 -16.30 2.20 -11.75
CA LEU A 101 -17.68 1.70 -11.78
C LEU A 101 -17.99 0.82 -12.99
N ALA A 102 -17.46 1.18 -14.16
CA ALA A 102 -17.60 0.41 -15.37
C ALA A 102 -16.74 -0.86 -15.42
N GLY A 103 -15.96 -1.15 -14.37
CA GLY A 103 -15.01 -2.28 -14.35
C GLY A 103 -13.87 -2.12 -15.35
N ASN A 104 -13.54 -0.89 -15.74
CA ASN A 104 -12.49 -0.55 -16.70
C ASN A 104 -11.50 0.46 -16.11
N PRO A 105 -10.75 0.10 -15.05
CA PRO A 105 -9.79 0.99 -14.40
C PRO A 105 -8.72 1.49 -15.37
N PRO A 106 -8.03 2.61 -15.07
CA PRO A 106 -6.82 2.96 -15.79
C PRO A 106 -5.80 1.80 -15.70
N PRO A 107 -4.95 1.58 -16.72
CA PRO A 107 -3.99 0.48 -16.68
C PRO A 107 -3.05 0.56 -15.47
N ARG A 108 -2.63 1.78 -15.13
CA ARG A 108 -1.76 2.11 -14.01
C ARG A 108 -2.18 3.40 -13.34
N ALA A 109 -1.87 3.53 -12.06
CA ALA A 109 -2.17 4.72 -11.27
C ALA A 109 -1.12 4.94 -10.18
N GLN A 110 -0.83 6.20 -9.89
CA GLN A 110 0.21 6.59 -8.93
C GLN A 110 -0.32 6.58 -7.50
N ILE A 111 0.51 6.15 -6.56
CA ILE A 111 0.17 6.05 -5.14
C ILE A 111 1.14 6.88 -4.31
N ARG A 112 0.60 7.63 -3.35
CA ARG A 112 1.35 8.25 -2.26
C ARG A 112 0.68 7.91 -0.94
N SER A 113 1.41 7.30 -0.02
CA SER A 113 0.86 6.91 1.29
C SER A 113 1.85 7.11 2.43
N ALA A 114 1.38 7.01 3.67
CA ALA A 114 2.18 7.23 4.87
C ALA A 114 2.16 5.98 5.76
N PRO A 115 3.03 4.99 5.48
CA PRO A 115 3.02 3.77 6.26
C PRO A 115 3.64 3.91 7.62
N ARG A 116 3.09 3.11 8.52
CA ARG A 116 3.63 2.84 9.84
C ARG A 116 3.88 1.35 9.98
N PHE A 117 5.02 1.06 10.58
CA PHE A 117 5.48 -0.29 10.84
C PHE A 117 5.44 -0.55 12.35
N LEU A 118 5.07 -1.77 12.72
CA LEU A 118 5.06 -2.22 14.11
C LEU A 118 5.66 -3.62 14.22
N SER A 119 6.63 -3.80 15.12
CA SER A 119 7.19 -5.11 15.43
C SER A 119 7.56 -5.23 16.91
N ALA A 120 7.40 -6.43 17.45
CA ALA A 120 7.89 -6.80 18.78
C ALA A 120 9.27 -7.48 18.73
N HIS A 121 9.80 -7.79 17.54
CA HIS A 121 11.06 -8.50 17.41
C HIS A 121 12.24 -7.60 17.81
N PRO A 122 13.18 -8.05 18.66
CA PRO A 122 14.29 -7.22 19.14
C PRO A 122 15.12 -6.58 18.02
N GLY A 123 15.35 -7.30 16.92
CA GLY A 123 16.09 -6.79 15.75
C GLY A 123 15.37 -5.71 14.93
N TYR A 124 14.06 -5.55 15.12
CA TYR A 124 13.22 -4.62 14.36
C TYR A 124 12.53 -3.56 15.22
N LEU A 125 12.83 -3.44 16.51
CA LEU A 125 12.21 -2.42 17.37
C LEU A 125 12.40 -0.98 16.86
N TRP A 126 13.43 -0.74 16.05
CA TRP A 126 13.69 0.55 15.41
C TRP A 126 12.57 1.00 14.47
N VAL A 127 11.85 0.08 13.82
CA VAL A 127 10.77 0.43 12.88
C VAL A 127 9.60 1.13 13.59
N ASN A 128 9.39 0.84 14.87
CA ASN A 128 8.34 1.43 15.70
C ASN A 128 8.51 2.95 15.90
N ARG A 129 9.70 3.50 15.57
CA ARG A 129 10.06 4.90 15.77
C ARG A 129 10.02 5.72 14.49
N LEU A 130 9.72 5.09 13.35
CA LEU A 130 9.78 5.76 12.05
C LEU A 130 8.43 6.37 11.68
N GLN A 131 8.49 7.54 11.07
CA GLN A 131 7.42 8.04 10.20
C GLN A 131 7.90 7.90 8.76
N CYS A 132 7.14 7.15 7.96
CA CYS A 132 7.52 6.86 6.58
C CYS A 132 6.57 7.48 5.56
N VAL A 133 7.06 7.54 4.32
CA VAL A 133 6.31 7.86 3.10
C VAL A 133 6.57 6.76 2.08
N ASN A 134 5.49 6.34 1.42
CA ASN A 134 5.48 5.43 0.30
C ASN A 134 5.24 6.18 -1.00
N ILE A 135 6.03 5.86 -2.00
CA ILE A 135 5.90 6.36 -3.37
C ILE A 135 5.80 5.12 -4.25
N GLY A 136 4.69 4.97 -4.96
CA GLY A 136 4.45 3.74 -5.71
C GLY A 136 3.45 3.88 -6.84
N GLU A 137 3.12 2.74 -7.43
CA GLU A 137 2.08 2.60 -8.44
C GLU A 137 1.34 1.27 -8.31
N VAL A 138 0.13 1.22 -8.84
CA VAL A 138 -0.61 -0.02 -9.10
C VAL A 138 -0.60 -0.29 -10.60
N ASP A 139 -0.48 -1.57 -10.97
CA ASP A 139 -0.75 -2.10 -12.29
C ASP A 139 -2.00 -3.00 -12.19
N PHE A 140 -3.13 -2.50 -12.72
CA PHE A 140 -4.43 -3.16 -12.60
C PHE A 140 -4.54 -4.42 -13.45
N ALA A 141 -3.78 -4.51 -14.55
CA ALA A 141 -3.80 -5.67 -15.42
C ALA A 141 -3.17 -6.89 -14.74
N SER A 142 -2.13 -6.66 -13.94
CA SER A 142 -1.44 -7.70 -13.17
C SER A 142 -1.91 -7.83 -11.72
N ALA A 143 -2.84 -6.98 -11.27
CA ALA A 143 -3.26 -6.86 -9.88
C ALA A 143 -2.06 -6.74 -8.92
N SER A 144 -1.08 -5.92 -9.28
CA SER A 144 0.16 -5.75 -8.51
C SER A 144 0.40 -4.28 -8.15
N VAL A 145 1.06 -4.07 -7.01
CA VAL A 145 1.50 -2.75 -6.54
C VAL A 145 2.98 -2.76 -6.21
N SER A 146 3.68 -1.68 -6.51
CA SER A 146 5.09 -1.50 -6.20
C SER A 146 5.33 -0.19 -5.47
N TYR A 147 6.28 -0.18 -4.54
CA TYR A 147 6.59 0.98 -3.71
C TYR A 147 8.07 1.10 -3.40
N ASP A 148 8.53 2.35 -3.30
CA ASP A 148 9.69 2.75 -2.52
C ASP A 148 9.25 3.36 -1.18
N VAL A 149 9.91 2.95 -0.10
CA VAL A 149 9.64 3.40 1.27
C VAL A 149 10.78 4.28 1.77
N TYR A 150 10.43 5.46 2.26
CA TYR A 150 11.38 6.39 2.86
C TYR A 150 10.97 6.75 4.28
N ALA A 151 11.94 6.79 5.22
CA ALA A 151 11.73 7.33 6.55
C ALA A 151 12.15 8.80 6.62
N LEU A 152 11.39 9.60 7.36
CA LEU A 152 11.76 10.97 7.72
C LEU A 152 12.78 10.95 8.87
N GLY A 153 13.84 11.76 8.74
CA GLY A 153 14.90 11.95 9.74
C GLY A 153 14.65 13.05 10.76
#